data_AF-A0A9P4QL22-F1
#
_entry.id   AF-A0A9P4QL22-F1
#
_cell.length_a   1.000
_cell.length_b   1.000
_cell.length_c   1.000
_cell.angle_alpha   90.00
_cell.angle_beta   90.00
_cell.angle_gamma   90.00
#
_symmetry.space_group_name_H-M   'P 1'
#
loop_
_entity.id
_entity.type
_entity.pdbx_description
1 polymer ?
#
loop_
_entity_poly.entity_id
_entity_poly.type
_entity_poly.pdbx_seq_one_letter_code
_entity_poly.pdbx_strand_id
1 'polypeptide(L)'
;ENIKLVEGWMDSCRDEHMVCARTRKSEPLPKRVLYISNTSQNSVLLHESSGETAPYVTASYCWGVGATLQTTQKSLKQHAKEISLAAFPETLRDAILFARGLGFRYVWIDALCIIQGDDSDWTEQAKQMTAIYHGSALNIAIADA
;
A
#
# COMPACT_ATOMS: atom_id res chain seq x y z
N GLU A 1 9.17 18.06 8.37
CA GLU A 1 10.63 17.78 8.38
C GLU A 1 10.94 16.38 7.86
N ASN A 2 10.23 15.33 8.31
CA ASN A 2 10.50 13.94 7.88
C ASN A 2 10.26 13.64 6.39
N ILE A 3 9.29 14.27 5.73
CA ILE A 3 9.00 14.04 4.29
C ILE A 3 10.23 14.38 3.43
N LYS A 4 10.81 15.58 3.59
CA LYS A 4 11.97 16.03 2.81
C LYS A 4 13.21 15.14 2.99
N LEU A 5 13.39 14.59 4.19
CA LEU A 5 14.47 13.66 4.48
C LEU A 5 14.28 12.36 3.69
N VAL A 6 13.06 11.80 3.70
CA VAL A 6 12.74 10.57 2.96
C VAL A 6 12.78 10.80 1.46
N GLU A 7 12.32 11.95 0.96
CA GLU A 7 12.50 12.35 -0.45
C GLU A 7 13.99 12.34 -0.84
N GLY A 8 14.87 12.94 -0.02
CA GLY A 8 16.31 12.92 -0.26
C GLY A 8 16.92 11.51 -0.25
N TRP A 9 16.46 10.62 0.63
CA TRP A 9 16.89 9.21 0.62
C TRP A 9 16.38 8.46 -0.61
N MET A 10 15.15 8.74 -1.05
CA MET A 10 14.58 8.16 -2.27
C MET A 10 15.34 8.64 -3.51
N ASP A 11 15.73 9.91 -3.56
CA ASP A 11 16.52 10.48 -4.65
C ASP A 11 17.92 9.87 -4.69
N SER A 12 18.62 9.80 -3.55
CA SER A 12 19.92 9.12 -3.46
C SER A 12 19.83 7.64 -3.86
N CYS A 13 18.81 6.92 -3.39
CA CYS A 13 18.56 5.54 -3.79
C CYS A 13 18.32 5.41 -5.30
N ARG A 14 17.55 6.34 -5.87
CA ARG A 14 17.24 6.36 -7.30
C ARG A 14 18.48 6.64 -8.13
N ASP A 15 19.32 7.59 -7.72
CA ASP A 15 20.36 8.18 -8.54
C ASP A 15 21.76 7.58 -8.32
N GLU A 16 22.03 7.05 -7.13
CA GLU A 16 23.36 6.55 -6.76
C GLU A 16 23.43 5.01 -6.74
N HIS A 17 22.32 4.31 -6.49
CA HIS A 17 22.34 2.84 -6.41
C HIS A 17 22.02 2.18 -7.76
N MET A 18 23.02 1.57 -8.40
CA MET A 18 22.85 0.92 -9.71
C MET A 18 21.77 -0.18 -9.73
N VAL A 19 21.58 -0.91 -8.63
CA VAL A 19 20.58 -1.98 -8.54
C VAL A 19 19.17 -1.38 -8.51
N CYS A 20 18.93 -0.41 -7.62
CA CYS A 20 17.65 0.28 -7.48
C CYS A 20 17.33 1.15 -8.71
N ALA A 21 18.34 1.71 -9.36
CA ALA A 21 18.20 2.44 -10.61
C ALA A 21 17.74 1.56 -11.79
N ARG A 22 17.95 0.24 -11.75
CA ARG A 22 17.49 -0.68 -12.81
C ARG A 22 16.01 -1.06 -12.65
N THR A 23 15.49 -1.03 -11.43
CA THR A 23 14.07 -1.22 -11.06
C THR A 23 13.21 0.04 -11.27
N ARG A 24 13.74 1.07 -11.96
CA ARG A 24 13.09 2.37 -12.21
C ARG A 24 11.79 2.34 -13.02
N LYS A 25 11.43 1.21 -13.64
CA LYS A 25 10.20 1.16 -14.44
C LYS A 25 9.02 1.13 -13.49
N SER A 26 7.95 1.86 -13.83
CA SER A 26 6.68 1.66 -13.17
C SER A 26 6.32 0.19 -13.29
N GLU A 27 6.38 -0.52 -12.17
CA GLU A 27 6.01 -1.92 -12.11
C GLU A 27 4.49 -2.05 -12.25
N PRO A 28 3.99 -3.19 -12.72
CA PRO A 28 2.57 -3.49 -12.69
C PRO A 28 2.04 -3.34 -11.27
N LEU A 29 0.89 -2.68 -11.12
CA LEU A 29 0.22 -2.66 -9.83
C LEU A 29 -0.17 -4.10 -9.43
N PRO A 30 -0.11 -4.42 -8.13
CA PRO A 30 -0.71 -5.65 -7.60
C PRO A 30 -2.18 -5.77 -8.01
N LYS A 31 -2.72 -7.00 -8.00
CA LYS A 31 -4.14 -7.29 -8.31
C LYS A 31 -5.10 -6.31 -7.63
N ARG A 32 -4.81 -5.95 -6.39
CA ARG A 32 -5.56 -4.95 -5.61
C ARG A 32 -4.61 -4.00 -4.88
N VAL A 33 -4.93 -2.72 -4.89
CA VAL A 33 -4.21 -1.66 -4.16
C VAL A 33 -5.19 -0.64 -3.59
N LEU A 34 -4.80 0.06 -2.54
CA LEU A 34 -5.57 1.18 -2.02
C LEU A 34 -5.22 2.44 -2.81
N TYR A 35 -6.22 3.06 -3.44
CA TYR A 35 -6.08 4.40 -4.01
C TYR A 35 -6.29 5.43 -2.91
N ILE A 36 -5.25 6.22 -2.66
CA ILE A 36 -5.17 7.17 -1.55
C ILE A 36 -5.17 8.63 -2.01
N SER A 37 -5.12 8.93 -3.31
CA SER A 37 -4.94 10.32 -3.78
C SER A 37 -6.19 11.22 -3.64
N ASN A 38 -7.32 10.70 -3.14
CA ASN A 38 -8.54 11.47 -2.94
C ASN A 38 -8.50 12.30 -1.64
N THR A 39 -7.79 13.43 -1.69
CA THR A 39 -7.54 14.29 -0.52
C THR A 39 -8.76 15.11 -0.09
N SER A 40 -9.67 15.44 -1.01
CA SER A 40 -10.84 16.28 -0.72
C SER A 40 -11.94 15.54 0.06
N GLN A 41 -11.99 14.22 -0.02
CA GLN A 41 -13.04 13.41 0.60
C GLN A 41 -12.57 12.63 1.84
N ASN A 42 -11.29 12.77 2.22
CA ASN A 42 -10.67 11.98 3.28
C ASN A 42 -10.97 10.46 3.16
N SER A 43 -11.00 9.99 1.92
CA SER A 43 -11.45 8.65 1.56
C SER A 43 -10.33 7.87 0.90
N VAL A 44 -10.39 6.56 1.08
CA VAL A 44 -9.52 5.56 0.47
C VAL A 44 -10.42 4.56 -0.22
N LEU A 45 -10.01 4.02 -1.36
CA LEU A 45 -10.80 2.98 -2.04
C LEU A 45 -9.90 1.82 -2.44
N LEU A 46 -10.43 0.61 -2.35
CA LEU A 46 -9.78 -0.58 -2.85
C LEU A 46 -9.95 -0.64 -4.36
N HIS A 47 -8.87 -0.42 -5.09
CA HIS A 47 -8.81 -0.46 -6.53
C HIS A 47 -8.36 -1.83 -7.01
N GLU A 48 -9.14 -2.47 -7.88
CA GLU A 48 -8.72 -3.67 -8.61
C GLU A 48 -7.97 -3.27 -9.87
N SER A 49 -6.72 -3.72 -9.96
CA SER A 49 -5.86 -3.35 -11.08
C SER A 49 -6.23 -4.09 -12.35
N SER A 50 -6.19 -3.37 -13.47
CA SER A 50 -6.39 -3.91 -14.82
C SER A 50 -5.08 -4.12 -15.58
N GLY A 51 -3.95 -4.19 -14.86
CA GLY A 51 -2.61 -4.28 -15.42
C GLY A 51 -1.95 -2.92 -15.66
N GLU A 52 -2.51 -1.84 -15.09
CA GLU A 52 -1.85 -0.55 -15.12
C GLU A 52 -0.52 -0.55 -14.34
N THR A 53 0.37 0.36 -14.72
CA THR A 53 1.68 0.55 -14.09
C THR A 53 1.71 1.88 -13.37
N ALA A 54 2.12 1.87 -12.10
CA ALA A 54 2.27 3.09 -11.32
C ALA A 54 3.19 2.84 -10.12
N PRO A 55 3.91 3.87 -9.63
CA PRO A 55 4.60 3.76 -8.37
C PRO A 55 3.59 3.60 -7.21
N TYR A 56 3.85 2.64 -6.34
CA TYR A 56 3.06 2.37 -5.14
C TYR A 56 3.97 2.11 -3.94
N VAL A 57 3.39 2.24 -2.76
CA VAL A 57 4.04 2.00 -1.48
C VAL A 57 3.50 0.68 -0.90
N THR A 58 4.33 -0.08 -0.21
CA THR A 58 3.89 -1.20 0.63
C THR A 58 3.92 -0.80 2.09
N ALA A 59 3.04 -1.38 2.91
CA ALA A 59 3.09 -1.24 4.35
C ALA A 59 3.24 -2.62 5.01
N SER A 60 4.24 -2.75 5.88
CA SER A 60 4.51 -3.94 6.67
C SER A 60 4.30 -3.61 8.15
N TYR A 61 3.48 -4.40 8.83
CA TYR A 61 3.08 -4.16 10.21
C TYR A 61 2.60 -5.45 10.87
N CYS A 62 2.69 -5.52 12.20
CA CYS A 62 2.01 -6.56 12.95
C CYS A 62 0.53 -6.20 13.03
N TRP A 63 -0.35 -7.12 12.63
CA TRP A 63 -1.80 -6.85 12.58
C TRP A 63 -2.43 -6.55 13.95
N GLY A 64 -1.69 -6.72 15.05
CA GLY A 64 -2.17 -6.53 16.41
C GLY A 64 -3.17 -7.61 16.85
N VAL A 65 -3.59 -7.55 18.11
CA VAL A 65 -4.64 -8.42 18.67
C VAL A 65 -5.95 -7.63 18.70
N GLY A 66 -6.88 -7.90 17.79
CA GLY A 66 -8.18 -7.22 17.76
C GLY A 66 -8.84 -7.16 16.38
N ALA A 67 -9.90 -6.37 16.26
CA ALA A 67 -10.59 -6.12 14.99
C ALA A 67 -9.78 -5.14 14.13
N THR A 68 -8.86 -5.68 13.34
CA THR A 68 -8.11 -4.92 12.34
C THR A 68 -8.99 -4.71 11.11
N LEU A 69 -8.99 -3.50 10.57
CA LEU A 69 -9.71 -3.19 9.33
C LEU A 69 -9.21 -4.11 8.21
N GLN A 70 -10.10 -4.95 7.68
CA GLN A 70 -9.76 -6.03 6.74
C GLN A 70 -10.77 -6.14 5.61
N THR A 71 -10.30 -6.50 4.41
CA THR A 71 -11.18 -6.83 3.29
C THR A 71 -11.58 -8.29 3.36
N THR A 72 -12.87 -8.56 3.40
CA THR A 72 -13.47 -9.89 3.28
C THR A 72 -14.41 -9.90 2.08
N GLN A 73 -14.93 -11.05 1.68
CA GLN A 73 -15.94 -11.11 0.61
C GLN A 73 -17.18 -10.24 0.89
N LYS A 74 -17.52 -10.02 2.16
CA LYS A 74 -18.65 -9.17 2.56
C LYS A 74 -18.33 -7.68 2.42
N SER A 75 -17.11 -7.27 2.73
CA SER A 75 -16.69 -5.86 2.69
C SER A 75 -16.09 -5.43 1.36
N LEU A 76 -15.73 -6.36 0.47
CA LEU A 76 -15.09 -6.08 -0.83
C LEU A 76 -15.80 -4.98 -1.64
N LYS A 77 -17.12 -5.13 -1.87
CA LYS A 77 -17.92 -4.16 -2.62
C LYS A 77 -18.00 -2.79 -1.95
N GLN A 78 -17.97 -2.76 -0.62
CA GLN A 78 -17.97 -1.51 0.14
C GLN A 78 -16.60 -0.84 0.04
N HIS A 79 -15.53 -1.60 0.27
CA HIS A 79 -14.16 -1.11 0.21
C HIS A 79 -13.77 -0.59 -1.18
N ALA A 80 -14.31 -1.18 -2.25
CA ALA A 80 -14.11 -0.70 -3.62
C ALA A 80 -14.81 0.63 -3.92
N LYS A 81 -15.86 0.97 -3.15
CA LYS A 81 -16.52 2.28 -3.25
C LYS A 81 -15.79 3.30 -2.39
N GLU A 82 -15.65 2.98 -1.10
CA GLU A 82 -15.10 3.88 -0.11
C GLU A 82 -14.75 3.15 1.19
N ILE A 83 -13.61 3.54 1.75
CA ILE A 83 -13.17 3.29 3.11
C ILE A 83 -12.84 4.67 3.70
N SER A 84 -13.57 5.07 4.73
CA SER A 84 -13.27 6.32 5.43
C SER A 84 -11.88 6.24 6.05
N LEU A 85 -11.05 7.27 5.90
CA LEU A 85 -9.73 7.31 6.54
C LEU A 85 -9.84 7.18 8.07
N ALA A 86 -10.96 7.59 8.68
CA ALA A 86 -11.21 7.46 10.11
C ALA A 86 -11.45 6.00 10.57
N ALA A 87 -11.74 5.08 9.65
CA ALA A 87 -11.91 3.66 9.96
C ALA A 87 -10.57 2.91 10.07
N PHE A 88 -9.48 3.50 9.59
CA PHE A 88 -8.15 2.89 9.69
C PHE A 88 -7.62 3.02 11.13
N PRO A 89 -6.94 1.98 11.64
CA PRO A 89 -6.08 2.11 12.80
C PRO A 89 -5.13 3.30 12.63
N GLU A 90 -4.80 3.96 13.75
CA GLU A 90 -3.98 5.18 13.74
C GLU A 90 -2.66 5.01 12.97
N THR A 91 -1.98 3.88 13.17
CA THR A 91 -0.71 3.57 12.49
C THR A 91 -0.86 3.44 10.97
N LEU A 92 -1.91 2.77 10.49
CA LEU A 92 -2.19 2.66 9.06
C LEU A 92 -2.66 3.98 8.46
N ARG A 93 -3.42 4.77 9.22
CA ARG A 93 -3.83 6.13 8.82
C ARG A 93 -2.59 7.00 8.62
N ASP A 94 -1.65 6.98 9.56
CA ASP A 94 -0.43 7.77 9.49
C ASP A 94 0.45 7.33 8.31
N ALA A 95 0.56 6.01 8.06
CA ALA A 95 1.25 5.49 6.88
C ALA A 95 0.60 5.98 5.56
N ILE A 96 -0.73 6.00 5.48
CA ILE A 96 -1.46 6.52 4.32
C ILE A 96 -1.22 8.02 4.13
N LEU A 97 -1.31 8.82 5.21
CA LEU A 97 -1.06 10.26 5.16
C LEU A 97 0.40 10.56 4.81
N PHE A 98 1.34 9.76 5.31
CA PHE A 98 2.74 9.88 4.97
C PHE A 98 3.00 9.57 3.50
N ALA A 99 2.42 8.48 2.96
CA ALA A 99 2.50 8.14 1.55
C ALA A 99 1.87 9.23 0.66
N ARG A 100 0.74 9.82 1.07
CA ARG A 100 0.14 10.99 0.41
C ARG A 100 1.09 12.18 0.39
N GLY A 101 1.74 12.46 1.52
CA GLY A 101 2.71 13.55 1.67
C GLY A 101 3.93 13.41 0.76
N LEU A 102 4.32 12.17 0.44
CA LEU A 102 5.36 11.83 -0.53
C LEU A 102 4.87 11.80 -1.99
N GLY A 103 3.61 12.15 -2.25
CA GLY A 103 3.03 12.19 -3.60
C GLY A 103 2.60 10.84 -4.17
N PHE A 104 2.58 9.77 -3.36
CA PHE A 104 2.07 8.48 -3.82
C PHE A 104 0.55 8.44 -3.87
N ARG A 105 0.04 7.76 -4.90
CA ARG A 105 -1.39 7.58 -5.13
C ARG A 105 -1.91 6.22 -4.70
N TYR A 106 -1.00 5.26 -4.50
CA TYR A 106 -1.34 3.86 -4.23
C TYR A 106 -0.53 3.32 -3.06
N VAL A 107 -1.21 2.57 -2.18
CA VAL A 107 -0.60 1.81 -1.09
C VAL A 107 -1.11 0.39 -1.12
N TRP A 108 -0.24 -0.59 -0.89
CA TRP A 108 -0.59 -1.98 -0.70
C TRP A 108 -0.46 -2.34 0.79
N ILE A 109 -1.56 -2.82 1.37
CA ILE A 109 -1.64 -3.31 2.76
C ILE A 109 -2.28 -4.68 2.69
N ASP A 110 -1.57 -5.73 3.09
CA ASP A 110 -2.01 -7.13 3.00
C ASP A 110 -3.44 -7.38 3.52
N ALA A 111 -3.79 -6.87 4.71
CA ALA A 111 -5.10 -7.00 5.33
C ALA A 111 -6.26 -6.46 4.47
N LEU A 112 -5.98 -5.49 3.60
CA LEU A 112 -6.97 -4.79 2.77
C LEU A 112 -6.87 -5.19 1.29
N CYS A 113 -5.67 -5.50 0.81
CA CYS A 113 -5.36 -5.86 -0.55
C CYS A 113 -5.33 -7.38 -0.77
N ILE A 114 -5.66 -8.19 0.23
CA ILE A 114 -5.94 -9.63 0.14
C ILE A 114 -7.33 -9.87 0.73
N ILE A 115 -8.14 -10.73 0.09
CA ILE A 115 -9.47 -11.08 0.61
C ILE A 115 -9.29 -12.08 1.75
N GLN A 116 -9.53 -11.62 2.98
CA GLN A 116 -9.39 -12.43 4.18
C GLN A 116 -10.50 -13.48 4.28
N GLY A 117 -10.10 -14.68 4.71
CA GLY A 117 -10.98 -15.85 4.78
C GLY A 117 -11.28 -16.51 3.42
N ASP A 118 -10.59 -16.08 2.35
CA ASP A 118 -10.63 -16.72 1.04
C ASP A 118 -9.27 -17.39 0.76
N ASP A 119 -9.21 -18.71 0.96
CA ASP A 119 -7.96 -19.48 0.83
C ASP A 119 -7.41 -19.44 -0.60
N SER A 120 -8.28 -19.34 -1.60
CA SER A 120 -7.88 -19.26 -3.00
C SER A 120 -7.19 -17.93 -3.28
N ASP A 121 -7.81 -16.82 -2.88
CA ASP A 121 -7.24 -15.50 -3.06
C ASP A 121 -5.97 -15.32 -2.22
N TRP A 122 -5.96 -15.80 -0.98
CA TRP A 122 -4.76 -15.78 -0.13
C TRP A 122 -3.60 -16.53 -0.78
N THR A 123 -3.84 -17.74 -1.30
CA THR A 123 -2.80 -18.55 -1.95
C THR A 123 -2.26 -17.88 -3.21
N GLU A 124 -3.13 -17.23 -3.99
CA GLU A 124 -2.73 -16.46 -5.16
C GLU A 124 -1.85 -15.26 -4.76
N GLN A 125 -2.30 -14.46 -3.78
CA GLN A 125 -1.58 -13.26 -3.35
C GLN A 125 -0.27 -13.58 -2.62
N ALA A 126 -0.24 -14.65 -1.81
CA ALA A 126 0.97 -15.09 -1.11
C ALA A 126 2.11 -15.44 -2.09
N LYS A 127 1.80 -16.07 -3.22
CA LYS A 127 2.78 -16.35 -4.29
C LYS A 127 3.35 -15.08 -4.92
N GLN A 128 2.57 -14.00 -4.95
CA GLN A 128 2.96 -12.72 -5.53
C GLN A 128 3.62 -11.78 -4.53
N MET A 129 3.54 -12.07 -3.22
CA MET A 129 3.96 -11.15 -2.16
C MET A 129 5.41 -10.68 -2.34
N THR A 130 6.35 -11.57 -2.67
CA THR A 130 7.75 -11.20 -2.96
C THR A 130 7.85 -10.20 -4.12
N ALA A 131 7.09 -10.42 -5.19
CA ALA A 131 7.07 -9.52 -6.35
C ALA A 131 6.41 -8.17 -6.01
N ILE A 132 5.37 -8.18 -5.18
CA ILE A 132 4.68 -6.97 -4.70
C ILE A 132 5.62 -6.10 -3.86
N TYR A 133 6.33 -6.69 -2.90
CA TYR A 133 7.29 -5.93 -2.09
C TYR A 133 8.47 -5.43 -2.93
N HIS A 134 9.02 -6.27 -3.81
CA HIS A 134 10.11 -5.88 -4.70
C HIS A 134 9.70 -4.76 -5.67
N GLY A 135 8.49 -4.81 -6.22
CA GLY A 135 8.01 -3.81 -7.18
C GLY A 135 7.56 -2.48 -6.55
N SER A 136 7.50 -2.40 -5.21
CA SER A 136 7.12 -1.18 -4.52
C SER A 136 8.25 -0.14 -4.53
N ALA A 137 7.91 1.13 -4.64
CA ALA A 137 8.88 2.23 -4.63
C ALA A 137 9.41 2.53 -3.22
N LEU A 138 8.63 2.18 -2.21
CA LEU A 138 8.93 2.37 -0.80
C LEU A 138 8.15 1.34 0.01
N ASN A 139 8.77 0.79 1.06
CA ASN A 139 8.07 0.05 2.11
C ASN A 139 8.06 0.88 3.39
N ILE A 140 6.87 1.13 3.95
CA ILE A 140 6.69 1.72 5.26
C ILE A 140 6.59 0.56 6.26
N ALA A 141 7.64 0.38 7.06
CA ALA A 141 7.63 -0.56 8.16
C ALA A 141 7.10 0.12 9.43
N ILE A 142 6.03 -0.40 9.99
CA ILE A 142 5.46 0.03 11.27
C ILE A 142 5.93 -0.98 12.31
N ALA A 143 6.87 -0.56 13.15
CA ALA A 143 7.30 -1.33 14.30
C ALA A 143 6.49 -0.89 15.53
N ASP A 144 6.08 -1.85 16.36
CA ASP A 144 5.57 -1.56 17.69
C ASP A 144 6.69 -0.88 18.51
N ALA A 145 6.32 0.14 19.29
CA ALA A 145 7.24 0.86 20.19
C ALA A 145 7.54 0.06 21.46
#